data_AF-A0A9R1TWN7-F1
#
_entry.id   AF-A0A9R1TWN7-F1
#
_cell.length_a   1.000
_cell.length_b   1.000
_cell.length_c   1.000
_cell.angle_alpha   90.00
_cell.angle_beta   90.00
_cell.angle_gamma   90.00
#
_symmetry.space_group_name_H-M   'P 1'
#
loop_
_entity.id
_entity.type
_entity.pdbx_description
1 polymer ?
#
loop_
_entity_poly.entity_id
_entity_poly.type
_entity_poly.pdbx_seq_one_letter_code
_entity_poly.pdbx_strand_id
1 'polypeptide(L)'
;MRLNELNYLELNTADETATRVGGGLDELNSILSATQKKINRFKTVCGSLGTLLKVRVSSRDNTPVHKPSADGPHEDSQFQEQTLTLEASHDDHLEASVLESKPVVHKKIDINEKMSSHLDKLDSMITKAERAEGSMQHQTKIMKKIISK
;
A
#
# COMPACT_ATOMS: atom_id res chain seq x y z
N MET A 1 -4.36 11.14 44.56
CA MET A 1 -4.89 11.98 43.45
C MET A 1 -3.84 12.25 42.39
N ARG A 2 -2.65 12.80 42.71
CA ARG A 2 -1.58 13.08 41.73
C ARG A 2 -1.08 11.90 40.88
N LEU A 3 -0.99 10.67 41.40
CA LEU A 3 -0.48 9.52 40.61
C LEU A 3 -1.37 9.18 39.39
N ASN A 4 -2.70 9.20 39.58
CA ASN A 4 -3.63 8.89 38.48
C ASN A 4 -3.61 9.97 37.40
N GLU A 5 -3.37 11.22 37.80
CA GLU A 5 -3.27 12.37 36.89
C GLU A 5 -1.99 12.31 36.05
N LEU A 6 -0.86 11.88 36.64
CA LEU A 6 0.39 11.65 35.92
C LEU A 6 0.28 10.50 34.91
N ASN A 7 -0.27 9.35 35.32
CA ASN A 7 -0.49 8.21 34.41
C ASN A 7 -1.42 8.58 33.25
N TYR A 8 -2.43 9.41 33.51
CA TYR A 8 -3.35 9.87 32.47
C TYR A 8 -2.66 10.78 31.44
N LEU A 9 -1.82 11.71 31.90
CA LEU A 9 -1.05 12.60 31.02
C LEU A 9 -0.05 11.83 30.15
N GLU A 10 0.63 10.85 30.75
CA GLU A 10 1.54 9.95 30.04
C GLU A 10 0.81 9.17 28.95
N LEU A 11 -0.36 8.59 29.28
CA LEU A 11 -1.18 7.89 28.31
C LEU A 11 -1.65 8.81 27.18
N ASN A 12 -2.02 10.06 27.44
CA ASN A 12 -2.40 10.98 26.35
C ASN A 12 -1.22 11.32 25.44
N THR A 13 -0.05 11.57 26.01
CA THR A 13 1.16 11.84 25.25
C THR A 13 1.55 10.65 24.36
N ALA A 14 1.42 9.43 24.91
CA ALA A 14 1.63 8.20 24.16
C ALA A 14 0.61 8.03 23.00
N ASP A 15 -0.61 8.57 23.15
CA ASP A 15 -1.66 8.42 22.14
C ASP A 15 -1.41 9.32 20.93
N GLU A 16 -1.02 10.56 21.19
CA GLU A 16 -0.66 11.53 20.16
C GLU A 16 0.56 11.07 19.35
N THR A 17 1.57 10.52 20.05
CA THR A 17 2.75 9.96 19.39
C THR A 17 2.41 8.73 18.56
N ALA A 18 1.62 7.80 19.08
CA ALA A 18 1.15 6.63 18.33
C ALA A 18 0.32 7.02 17.10
N THR A 19 -0.53 8.03 17.21
CA THR A 19 -1.33 8.54 16.09
C THR A 19 -0.45 9.14 15.00
N ARG A 20 0.53 9.97 15.38
CA ARG A 20 1.49 10.55 14.43
C ARG A 20 2.33 9.48 13.72
N VAL A 21 2.86 8.52 14.47
CA VAL A 21 3.65 7.41 13.91
C VAL A 21 2.78 6.52 13.01
N GLY A 22 1.58 6.17 13.46
CA GLY A 22 0.61 5.39 12.69
C GLY A 22 0.26 6.04 11.34
N GLY A 23 0.00 7.35 11.33
CA GLY A 23 -0.26 8.10 10.10
C GLY A 23 0.96 8.18 9.17
N GLY A 24 2.16 8.36 9.73
CA GLY A 24 3.40 8.30 8.94
C GLY A 24 3.65 6.93 8.30
N LEU A 25 3.28 5.85 8.99
CA LEU A 25 3.35 4.50 8.44
C LEU A 25 2.31 4.26 7.33
N ASP A 26 1.12 4.87 7.42
CA ASP A 26 0.12 4.83 6.34
C ASP A 26 0.62 5.55 5.08
N GLU A 27 1.21 6.73 5.26
CA GLU A 27 1.81 7.48 4.16
C GLU A 27 2.98 6.71 3.53
N LEU A 28 3.86 6.11 4.34
CA LEU A 28 4.95 5.28 3.85
C LEU A 28 4.43 4.10 3.02
N ASN A 29 3.41 3.38 3.50
CA ASN A 29 2.80 2.29 2.75
C ASN A 29 2.15 2.78 1.43
N SER A 30 1.56 3.97 1.41
CA SER A 30 1.04 4.62 0.20
C SER A 30 2.16 4.94 -0.81
N ILE A 31 3.26 5.53 -0.34
CA ILE A 31 4.46 5.82 -1.16
C ILE A 31 5.05 4.54 -1.74
N LEU A 32 5.17 3.48 -0.94
CA LEU A 32 5.67 2.19 -1.40
C LEU A 32 4.74 1.56 -2.44
N SER A 33 3.42 1.69 -2.27
CA SER A 33 2.44 1.25 -3.28
C SER A 33 2.59 2.01 -4.60
N ALA A 34 2.75 3.33 -4.55
CA ALA A 34 3.00 4.16 -5.72
C ALA A 34 4.34 3.81 -6.40
N THR A 35 5.37 3.52 -5.61
CA THR A 35 6.70 3.13 -6.10
C THR A 35 6.65 1.78 -6.82
N GLN A 36 5.94 0.79 -6.27
CA GLN A 36 5.74 -0.50 -6.94
C GLN A 36 5.04 -0.35 -8.30
N LYS A 37 4.03 0.52 -8.39
CA LYS A 37 3.35 0.84 -9.66
C LYS A 37 4.34 1.43 -10.68
N LYS A 38 5.20 2.36 -10.26
CA LYS A 38 6.24 2.96 -11.12
C LYS A 38 7.26 1.92 -11.59
N ILE A 39 7.74 1.06 -10.70
CA ILE A 39 8.65 -0.05 -11.02
C ILE A 39 8.02 -1.01 -12.04
N ASN A 40 6.75 -1.37 -11.87
CA ASN A 40 6.05 -2.25 -12.80
C ASN A 40 5.92 -1.61 -14.19
N ARG A 41 5.54 -0.33 -14.26
CA ARG A 41 5.50 0.41 -15.53
C ARG A 41 6.88 0.46 -16.20
N PHE A 42 7.93 0.71 -15.42
CA PHE A 42 9.29 0.71 -15.93
C PHE A 42 9.67 -0.65 -16.54
N LYS A 43 9.43 -1.75 -15.80
CA LYS A 43 9.66 -3.12 -16.30
C LYS A 43 8.95 -3.39 -17.63
N THR A 44 7.71 -2.94 -17.77
CA THR A 44 6.94 -3.12 -19.02
C THR A 44 7.56 -2.33 -20.17
N VAL A 45 7.94 -1.06 -19.94
CA VAL A 45 8.51 -0.19 -20.98
C VAL A 45 9.91 -0.64 -21.42
N CYS A 46 10.79 -0.98 -20.47
CA CYS A 46 12.15 -1.43 -20.81
C CYS A 46 12.20 -2.91 -21.23
N GLY A 47 11.26 -3.73 -20.74
CA GLY A 47 11.11 -5.14 -21.12
C GLY A 47 10.59 -5.30 -22.55
N SER A 48 9.61 -4.49 -22.97
CA SER A 48 9.14 -4.45 -24.36
C SER A 48 10.24 -3.94 -25.30
N LEU A 49 11.04 -2.95 -24.88
CA LEU A 49 12.15 -2.44 -25.68
C LEU A 49 13.28 -3.48 -25.86
N GLY A 50 13.59 -4.26 -24.83
CA GLY A 50 14.55 -5.37 -24.92
C GLY A 50 14.10 -6.48 -25.89
N THR A 51 12.80 -6.79 -25.92
CA THR A 51 12.22 -7.72 -26.91
C THR A 51 12.25 -7.13 -28.32
N LEU A 52 11.96 -5.85 -28.49
CA LEU A 52 12.00 -5.17 -29.79
C LEU A 52 13.43 -5.04 -30.35
N LEU A 53 14.42 -4.79 -29.50
CA LEU A 53 15.83 -4.80 -29.92
C LEU A 53 16.32 -6.21 -30.31
N LYS A 54 15.79 -7.26 -29.69
CA LYS A 54 16.07 -8.65 -30.10
C LYS A 54 15.51 -9.01 -31.48
N VAL A 55 14.43 -8.36 -31.94
CA VAL A 55 13.83 -8.64 -33.27
C VAL A 55 14.61 -7.98 -34.42
N ARG A 56 15.53 -7.04 -34.15
CA ARG A 56 16.26 -6.28 -35.19
C ARG A 56 17.69 -6.76 -35.48
N VAL A 57 18.02 -8.04 -35.28
CA VAL A 57 19.23 -8.70 -35.87
C VAL A 57 18.88 -10.12 -36.35
N SER A 58 17.83 -10.22 -37.15
CA SER A 58 17.67 -11.34 -38.09
C SER A 58 17.10 -10.81 -39.41
N SER A 59 17.69 -9.74 -39.92
CA SER A 59 17.59 -9.45 -41.34
C SER A 59 18.66 -10.27 -42.05
N ARG A 60 18.27 -11.52 -42.35
CA ARG A 60 18.74 -12.38 -43.45
C ARG A 60 19.88 -11.77 -44.30
N ASP A 61 21.08 -12.31 -44.12
CA ASP A 61 21.85 -12.77 -45.27
C ASP A 61 21.34 -14.17 -45.68
N ASN A 62 21.36 -14.42 -46.98
CA ASN A 62 21.16 -15.69 -47.69
C ASN A 62 19.72 -16.16 -48.04
N THR A 63 19.48 -16.07 -49.35
CA THR A 63 18.90 -17.07 -50.29
C THR A 63 17.55 -17.78 -50.00
N PRO A 64 16.72 -18.00 -51.05
CA PRO A 64 15.43 -18.68 -50.90
C PRO A 64 15.56 -20.19 -51.13
N VAL A 65 15.51 -21.01 -50.08
CA VAL A 65 15.27 -22.47 -50.23
C VAL A 65 14.45 -23.04 -49.05
N HIS A 66 13.16 -23.24 -49.34
CA HIS A 66 12.33 -24.44 -49.06
C HIS A 66 12.05 -24.97 -47.62
N LYS A 67 10.73 -25.03 -47.36
CA LYS A 67 9.91 -26.08 -46.71
C LYS A 67 9.52 -25.93 -45.23
N PRO A 68 8.22 -26.08 -44.88
CA PRO A 68 7.71 -25.93 -43.52
C PRO A 68 7.65 -27.28 -42.79
N SER A 69 7.86 -27.28 -41.48
CA SER A 69 7.18 -28.25 -40.62
C SER A 69 7.20 -27.83 -39.15
N ALA A 70 6.02 -28.01 -38.56
CA ALA A 70 5.70 -28.24 -37.15
C ALA A 70 6.08 -27.15 -36.13
N ASP A 71 5.05 -26.49 -35.58
CA ASP A 71 4.90 -26.54 -34.11
C ASP A 71 3.46 -26.24 -33.67
N GLY A 72 3.02 -26.99 -32.66
CA GLY A 72 1.80 -26.76 -31.90
C GLY A 72 2.01 -25.72 -30.78
N PRO A 73 1.21 -25.79 -29.71
CA PRO A 73 -0.03 -25.04 -29.58
C PRO A 73 0.13 -23.71 -28.82
N HIS A 74 -0.82 -22.81 -29.11
CA HIS A 74 -1.05 -21.55 -28.44
C HIS A 74 -1.22 -21.73 -26.92
N GLU A 75 -0.39 -21.05 -26.12
CA GLU A 75 -0.72 -20.75 -24.73
C GLU A 75 -1.43 -19.39 -24.67
N ASP A 76 -2.75 -19.46 -24.51
CA ASP A 76 -3.61 -18.34 -24.15
C ASP A 76 -3.28 -17.86 -22.74
N SER A 77 -2.63 -16.69 -22.62
CA SER A 77 -2.63 -15.93 -21.36
C SER A 77 -3.69 -14.84 -21.42
N GLN A 78 -4.89 -15.19 -20.95
CA GLN A 78 -5.95 -14.27 -20.57
C GLN A 78 -5.44 -13.29 -19.52
N PHE A 79 -5.33 -12.01 -19.86
CA PHE A 79 -5.32 -10.94 -18.88
C PHE A 79 -6.74 -10.42 -18.75
N GLN A 80 -7.39 -10.82 -17.66
CA GLN A 80 -8.71 -10.36 -17.26
C GLN A 80 -8.56 -8.95 -16.66
N GLU A 81 -8.93 -7.95 -17.44
CA GLU A 81 -9.08 -6.56 -17.00
C GLU A 81 -10.34 -6.46 -16.14
N GLN A 82 -10.18 -6.41 -14.82
CA GLN A 82 -11.26 -6.06 -13.91
C GLN A 82 -11.11 -4.60 -13.50
N THR A 83 -11.81 -3.75 -14.23
CA THR A 83 -12.18 -2.40 -13.83
C THR A 83 -13.25 -2.53 -12.74
N LEU A 84 -13.01 -2.02 -11.54
CA LEU A 84 -14.10 -1.74 -10.61
C LEU A 84 -14.10 -0.28 -10.18
N THR A 85 -15.28 0.28 -10.39
CA THR A 85 -15.74 1.66 -10.34
C THR A 85 -15.80 2.18 -8.90
N LEU A 86 -15.35 3.42 -8.73
CA LEU A 86 -15.55 4.24 -7.54
C LEU A 86 -16.98 4.79 -7.59
N GLU A 87 -17.86 4.35 -6.69
CA GLU A 87 -19.15 5.00 -6.47
C GLU A 87 -19.07 5.79 -5.16
N ALA A 88 -19.13 7.11 -5.31
CA ALA A 88 -19.35 8.05 -4.23
C ALA A 88 -20.87 8.20 -4.05
N SER A 89 -21.35 8.01 -2.82
CA SER A 89 -22.74 8.35 -2.47
C SER A 89 -22.73 9.37 -1.34
N HIS A 90 -23.19 10.56 -1.71
CA HIS A 90 -23.66 11.65 -0.87
C HIS A 90 -25.05 11.24 -0.36
N ASP A 91 -25.33 11.43 0.93
CA ASP A 91 -26.70 11.67 1.38
C ASP A 91 -26.67 12.55 2.64
N ASP A 92 -27.24 13.73 2.48
CA ASP A 92 -27.54 14.72 3.51
C ASP A 92 -28.68 14.21 4.39
N HIS A 93 -28.46 14.11 5.69
CA HIS A 93 -29.57 14.07 6.64
C HIS A 93 -29.37 15.11 7.74
N LEU A 94 -29.92 16.29 7.47
CA LEU A 94 -30.17 17.34 8.43
C LEU A 94 -31.28 16.87 9.37
N GLU A 95 -30.99 16.71 10.66
CA GLU A 95 -32.01 16.81 11.71
C GLU A 95 -31.43 17.61 12.88
N ALA A 96 -31.96 18.81 13.03
CA ALA A 96 -31.78 19.66 14.17
C ALA A 96 -32.70 19.20 15.29
N SER A 97 -32.21 18.96 16.51
CA SER A 97 -32.96 19.40 17.70
C SER A 97 -32.13 19.39 18.99
N VAL A 98 -32.38 20.45 19.76
CA VAL A 98 -32.28 20.60 21.22
C VAL A 98 -30.90 20.65 21.88
N LEU A 99 -30.49 21.89 22.14
CA LEU A 99 -29.64 22.28 23.27
C LEU A 99 -30.28 21.80 24.59
N GLU A 100 -29.76 20.72 25.14
CA GLU A 100 -29.97 20.37 26.54
C GLU A 100 -28.61 20.22 27.21
N SER A 101 -28.27 21.24 28.00
CA SER A 101 -27.09 21.32 28.84
C SER A 101 -27.14 20.23 29.91
N LYS A 102 -26.65 19.04 29.56
CA LYS A 102 -26.45 17.94 30.52
C LYS A 102 -25.23 18.23 31.40
N PRO A 103 -25.32 17.94 32.71
CA PRO A 103 -24.26 18.19 33.67
C PRO A 103 -22.97 17.47 33.23
N VAL A 104 -21.84 18.15 33.36
CA VAL A 104 -20.50 17.60 33.10
C VAL A 104 -20.25 16.50 34.13
N VAL A 105 -20.72 15.29 33.80
CA VAL A 105 -20.28 14.06 34.45
C VAL A 105 -18.85 13.89 33.98
N HIS A 106 -17.90 14.15 34.88
CA HIS A 106 -16.50 13.78 34.68
C HIS A 106 -16.49 12.27 34.42
N LYS A 107 -16.44 11.89 33.14
CA LYS A 107 -16.30 10.50 32.71
C LYS A 107 -15.07 9.99 33.44
N LYS A 108 -15.27 9.03 34.34
CA LYS A 108 -14.18 8.27 34.94
C LYS A 108 -13.61 7.45 33.79
N ILE A 109 -12.68 8.04 33.04
CA ILE A 109 -12.07 7.41 31.87
C ILE A 109 -11.49 6.09 32.36
N ASP A 110 -11.98 4.99 31.78
CA ASP A 110 -11.51 3.67 32.14
C ASP A 110 -10.10 3.52 31.58
N ILE A 111 -9.12 3.60 32.48
CA ILE A 111 -7.70 3.47 32.15
C ILE A 111 -7.45 2.14 31.43
N ASN A 112 -8.22 1.08 31.76
CA ASN A 112 -8.10 -0.21 31.09
C ASN A 112 -8.53 -0.13 29.62
N GLU A 113 -9.65 0.53 29.32
CA GLU A 113 -10.13 0.72 27.94
C GLU A 113 -9.09 1.49 27.11
N LYS A 114 -8.53 2.56 27.68
CA LYS A 114 -7.48 3.35 27.02
C LYS A 114 -6.22 2.51 26.79
N MET A 115 -5.80 1.74 27.78
CA MET A 115 -4.63 0.86 27.66
C MET A 115 -4.84 -0.20 26.56
N SER A 116 -6.01 -0.83 26.49
CA SER A 116 -6.35 -1.77 25.42
C SER A 116 -6.31 -1.13 24.04
N SER A 117 -6.89 0.07 23.87
CA SER A 117 -6.82 0.79 22.58
C SER A 117 -5.40 1.12 22.15
N HIS A 118 -4.51 1.44 23.10
CA HIS A 118 -3.10 1.68 22.80
C HIS A 118 -2.38 0.39 22.34
N LEU A 119 -2.72 -0.77 22.91
CA LEU A 119 -2.18 -2.05 22.46
C LEU A 119 -2.64 -2.36 21.03
N ASP A 120 -3.92 -2.16 20.71
CA ASP A 120 -4.44 -2.34 19.35
C ASP A 120 -3.72 -1.41 18.34
N LYS A 121 -3.47 -0.16 18.74
CA LYS A 121 -2.70 0.80 17.93
C LYS A 121 -1.25 0.34 17.73
N LEU A 122 -0.61 -0.20 18.76
CA LEU A 122 0.74 -0.76 18.66
C LEU A 122 0.79 -1.90 17.65
N ASP A 123 -0.13 -2.87 17.76
CA ASP A 123 -0.20 -4.02 16.85
C ASP A 123 -0.45 -3.58 15.40
N SER A 124 -1.31 -2.58 15.21
CA SER A 124 -1.53 -1.95 13.91
C SER A 124 -0.24 -1.33 13.35
N MET A 125 0.50 -0.57 14.18
CA MET A 125 1.78 0.04 13.77
C MET A 125 2.83 -1.01 13.43
N ILE A 126 2.95 -2.08 14.21
CA ILE A 126 3.88 -3.19 13.94
C ILE A 126 3.56 -3.80 12.57
N THR A 127 2.30 -4.14 12.33
CA THR A 127 1.85 -4.72 11.05
C THR A 127 2.14 -3.78 9.87
N LYS A 128 1.91 -2.47 10.03
CA LYS A 128 2.21 -1.47 8.99
C LYS A 128 3.71 -1.33 8.73
N ALA A 129 4.53 -1.40 9.78
CA ALA A 129 5.98 -1.31 9.68
C ALA A 129 6.56 -2.55 8.96
N GLU A 130 6.11 -3.75 9.30
CA GLU A 130 6.53 -4.99 8.63
C GLU A 130 6.17 -4.99 7.15
N ARG A 131 4.95 -4.54 6.80
CA ARG A 131 4.56 -4.38 5.39
C ARG A 131 5.47 -3.41 4.65
N ALA A 132 5.79 -2.27 5.28
CA ALA A 132 6.66 -1.27 4.67
C ALA A 132 8.08 -1.84 4.46
N GLU A 133 8.62 -2.50 5.47
CA GLU A 133 9.95 -3.12 5.43
C GLU A 133 10.06 -4.17 4.32
N GLY A 134 9.13 -5.12 4.26
CA GLY A 134 9.10 -6.13 3.20
C GLY A 134 8.95 -5.53 1.80
N SER A 135 8.12 -4.48 1.66
CA SER A 135 7.94 -3.77 0.39
C SER A 135 9.21 -3.05 -0.05
N MET A 136 9.89 -2.35 0.87
CA MET A 136 11.16 -1.67 0.60
C MET A 136 12.23 -2.66 0.15
N GLN A 137 12.42 -3.76 0.88
CA GLN A 137 13.39 -4.79 0.51
C GLN A 137 13.11 -5.38 -0.88
N HIS A 138 11.84 -5.67 -1.17
CA HIS A 138 11.42 -6.20 -2.47
C HIS A 138 11.71 -5.21 -3.61
N GLN A 139 11.33 -3.95 -3.44
CA GLN A 139 11.55 -2.88 -4.43
C GLN A 139 13.04 -2.63 -4.65
N THR A 140 13.85 -2.57 -3.58
CA THR A 140 15.31 -2.48 -3.69
C THR A 140 15.91 -3.64 -4.47
N LYS A 141 15.46 -4.88 -4.21
CA LYS A 141 15.93 -6.08 -4.93
C LYS A 141 15.60 -6.00 -6.42
N ILE A 142 14.42 -5.52 -6.77
CA ILE A 142 14.03 -5.31 -8.17
C ILE A 142 14.92 -4.24 -8.82
N MET A 143 15.07 -3.08 -8.18
CA MET A 143 15.85 -1.96 -8.72
C MET A 143 17.31 -2.39 -8.98
N LYS A 144 17.91 -3.14 -8.06
CA LYS A 144 19.24 -3.73 -8.27
C LYS A 144 19.31 -4.60 -9.52
N LYS A 145 18.34 -5.50 -9.73
CA LYS A 145 18.27 -6.36 -10.92
C LYS A 145 18.07 -5.58 -12.23
N ILE A 146 17.38 -4.44 -12.17
CA ILE A 146 17.16 -3.57 -13.32
C ILE A 146 18.47 -2.88 -13.73
N ILE A 147 19.26 -2.41 -12.75
CA ILE A 147 20.48 -1.64 -12.99
C ILE A 147 21.69 -2.54 -13.27
N SER A 148 21.73 -3.74 -12.68
CA SER A 148 22.83 -4.69 -12.85
C SER A 148 22.73 -5.53 -14.14
N LYS A 149 21.91 -5.11 -15.10
CA LYS A 149 21.66 -5.79 -16.38
C LYS A 149 22.12 -4.91 -17.52
#